data_AF-A0A533B8W5-F1
#
_entry.id   AF-A0A533B8W5-F1
#
_cell.length_a   1.000
_cell.length_b   1.000
_cell.length_c   1.000
_cell.angle_alpha   90.00
_cell.angle_beta   90.00
_cell.angle_gamma   90.00
#
_symmetry.space_group_name_H-M   'P 1'
#
loop_
_entity.id
_entity.type
_entity.pdbx_description
1 polymer ?
#
loop_
_entity_poly.entity_id
_entity_poly.type
_entity_poly.pdbx_seq_one_letter_code
_entity_poly.pdbx_strand_id
1 'polypeptide(L)' 'MFVNKVGLIAEAEEYHPALFPAWGKSKVVFWTHKTNGLTERDFYMVAKADRAFDTTMKG' A
#
# COMPACT_ATOMS: atom_id res chain seq x y z
N MET A 1 7.24 -0.90 -11.48
CA MET A 1 5.76 -0.88 -11.41
C MET A 1 5.33 -0.54 -9.98
N PHE A 2 4.30 0.32 -9.80
CA PHE A 2 3.83 0.77 -8.48
C PHE A 2 3.52 -0.38 -7.52
N VAL A 3 2.79 -1.39 -7.99
CA VAL A 3 2.39 -2.57 -7.20
C VAL A 3 3.59 -3.33 -6.64
N ASN A 4 4.68 -3.47 -7.40
CA ASN A 4 5.90 -4.14 -6.90
C ASN A 4 6.56 -3.35 -5.78
N LYS A 5 6.57 -2.00 -5.85
CA LYS A 5 7.10 -1.16 -4.78
C LYS A 5 6.28 -1.34 -3.50
N VAL A 6 4.95 -1.33 -3.62
CA VAL A 6 4.05 -1.57 -2.49
C VAL A 6 4.26 -2.96 -1.90
N GLY A 7 4.47 -3.99 -2.74
CA GLY A 7 4.80 -5.34 -2.30
C GLY A 7 6.08 -5.38 -1.46
N LEU A 8 7.17 -4.77 -1.93
CA LEU A 8 8.43 -4.71 -1.17
C LEU A 8 8.29 -3.97 0.17
N ILE A 9 7.50 -2.89 0.19
CA ILE A 9 7.17 -2.17 1.44
C ILE A 9 6.38 -3.09 2.37
N ALA A 10 5.36 -3.78 1.87
CA ALA A 10 4.53 -4.68 2.66
C ALA A 10 5.32 -5.82 3.31
N GLU A 11 6.26 -6.43 2.58
CA GLU A 11 7.12 -7.48 3.12
C GLU A 11 8.08 -6.94 4.19
N ALA A 12 8.72 -5.79 3.95
CA ALA A 12 9.63 -5.18 4.92
C ALA A 12 8.94 -4.80 6.24
N GLU A 13 7.65 -4.51 6.19
CA GLU A 13 6.83 -4.11 7.33
C GLU A 13 6.02 -5.27 7.93
N GLU A 14 6.13 -6.48 7.36
CA GLU A 14 5.30 -7.65 7.67
C GLU A 14 3.80 -7.27 7.80
N TYR A 15 3.31 -6.51 6.83
CA TYR A 15 1.94 -5.99 6.82
C TYR A 15 1.38 -5.88 5.40
N HIS A 16 0.58 -6.89 5.03
CA HIS A 16 0.19 -7.10 3.64
C HIS A 16 -1.14 -6.43 3.28
N PRO A 17 -1.19 -5.57 2.24
CA PRO A 17 -2.43 -5.03 1.72
C PRO A 17 -3.13 -6.02 0.78
N ALA A 18 -4.42 -5.79 0.54
CA ALA A 18 -5.06 -6.30 -0.66
C ALA A 18 -4.70 -5.42 -1.86
N LEU A 19 -4.16 -6.05 -2.92
CA LEU A 19 -3.70 -5.38 -4.14
C LEU A 19 -4.59 -5.75 -5.33
N PHE A 20 -5.07 -4.73 -6.03
CA PHE A 20 -5.91 -4.88 -7.23
C PHE A 20 -5.26 -4.13 -8.40
N PRO A 21 -4.31 -4.75 -9.11
CA PRO A 21 -3.72 -4.18 -10.32
C PRO A 21 -4.74 -4.16 -11.46
N ALA A 22 -4.75 -3.08 -12.24
CA ALA A 22 -5.49 -2.95 -13.47
C ALA A 22 -4.68 -2.15 -14.50
N TRP A 23 -5.11 -2.13 -15.75
CA TRP A 23 -4.44 -1.33 -16.76
C TRP A 23 -4.54 0.16 -16.42
N GLY A 24 -3.38 0.83 -16.28
CA GLY A 24 -3.28 2.27 -15.99
C GLY A 24 -3.68 2.70 -14.58
N LYS A 25 -4.05 1.78 -13.68
CA LYS A 25 -4.42 2.11 -12.30
C LYS A 25 -4.20 0.94 -11.35
N SER A 26 -4.18 1.19 -10.05
CA SER A 26 -4.17 0.14 -9.04
C SER A 26 -4.91 0.61 -7.80
N LYS A 27 -5.61 -0.31 -7.14
CA LYS A 27 -6.19 -0.07 -5.82
C LYS A 27 -5.37 -0.84 -4.78
N VAL A 28 -5.03 -0.18 -3.69
CA VAL A 28 -4.33 -0.74 -2.54
C VAL A 28 -5.22 -0.54 -1.32
N VAL A 29 -5.43 -1.59 -0.52
CA VAL A 29 -6.25 -1.51 0.70
C VAL A 29 -5.47 -2.11 1.86
N PHE A 30 -5.22 -1.29 2.89
CA PHE A 30 -4.68 -1.72 4.17
C PHE A 30 -5.81 -1.83 5.18
N TRP A 31 -5.87 -2.96 5.89
CA TRP A 31 -6.83 -3.18 6.96
C TRP A 31 -6.33 -4.24 7.95
N THR A 32 -6.43 -3.98 9.25
CA THR A 32 -6.18 -4.99 10.30
C THR A 32 -7.44 -5.83 10.57
N HIS A 33 -7.39 -7.12 10.22
CA HIS A 33 -8.49 -8.08 10.47
C HIS A 33 -8.83 -8.30 11.96
N LYS A 34 -7.89 -8.02 12.87
CA LYS A 34 -8.02 -8.29 14.31
C LYS A 34 -8.76 -7.19 15.08
N THR A 35 -8.90 -6.01 14.49
CA THR A 35 -9.61 -4.88 15.09
C THR A 35 -10.90 -4.66 14.32
N ASN A 36 -11.99 -4.39 15.02
CA ASN A 36 -13.28 -4.07 14.40
C ASN A 36 -13.28 -2.65 13.80
N GLY A 37 -12.18 -2.25 13.16
CA GLY A 37 -11.88 -0.90 12.69
C GLY A 37 -10.45 -0.76 12.17
N LEU A 38 -10.12 0.47 11.75
CA LEU A 38 -8.79 0.86 11.30
C LEU A 38 -7.84 1.12 12.47
N THR A 39 -6.56 0.85 12.26
CA THR A 39 -5.49 1.11 13.21
C THR A 39 -4.52 2.16 12.67
N GLU A 40 -3.70 2.74 13.54
CA GLU A 40 -2.62 3.65 13.12
C GLU A 40 -1.67 2.98 12.11
N ARG A 41 -1.48 1.67 12.22
CA ARG A 41 -0.64 0.90 11.28
C ARG A 41 -1.21 0.91 9.86
N ASP A 42 -2.54 0.91 9.71
CA ASP A 42 -3.18 1.04 8.40
C ASP A 42 -2.84 2.38 7.75
N PHE A 43 -2.97 3.48 8.50
CA PHE A 43 -2.65 4.82 8.01
C PHE A 43 -1.16 5.00 7.71
N TYR A 44 -0.29 4.44 8.56
CA TYR A 44 1.15 4.45 8.33
C TYR A 44 1.53 3.78 7.00
N MET A 45 0.91 2.65 6.69
CA MET A 45 1.17 1.90 5.47
C MET A 45 0.61 2.61 4.23
N VAL A 46 -0.57 3.24 4.34
CA VAL A 46 -1.11 4.12 3.28
C VAL A 46 -0.12 5.23 2.94
N ALA A 47 0.42 5.94 3.94
CA ALA A 47 1.38 7.03 3.70
C ALA A 47 2.69 6.57 3.05
N LYS A 48 3.12 5.31 3.26
CA LYS A 48 4.26 4.71 2.56
C LYS A 48 3.93 4.40 1.11
N ALA A 49 2.74 3.85 0.84
CA ALA A 49 2.29 3.57 -0.52
C ALA A 49 2.12 4.87 -1.34
N ASP A 50 1.57 5.93 -0.76
CA ASP A 50 1.42 7.24 -1.42
C ASP A 50 2.78 7.82 -1.84
N ARG A 51 3.77 7.78 -0.95
CA ARG A 51 5.15 8.21 -1.28
C ARG A 51 5.78 7.36 -2.39
N ALA A 52 5.50 6.05 -2.40
CA ALA A 52 5.97 5.17 -3.47
C ALA A 52 5.34 5.50 -4.83
N PHE A 53 4.11 6.01 -4.84
CA PHE A 53 3.45 6.50 -6.05
C PHE A 53 4.07 7.81 -6.55
N ASP A 54 4.28 8.79 -5.66
CA ASP A 54 4.81 10.12 -6.00
C ASP A 54 6.21 10.05 -6.66
N THR A 55 7.08 9.16 -6.17
CA THR A 55 8.40 8.91 -6.82
C THR A 55 8.31 8.38 -8.25
N THR A 56 7.14 7.94 -8.70
CA THR A 56 6.91 7.38 -10.04
C THR A 56 6.33 8.44 -11.00
N MET A 57 5.78 9.54 -10.48
CA MET A 57 5.16 10.62 -11.27
C MET A 57 6.09 11.82 -11.55
N LYS A 58 7.39 11.71 -11.25
CA LYS A 58 8.39 12.68 -11.71
C LYS A 58 8.70 12.43 -13.20
N GLY A 59 7.83 12.95 -14.06
CA GLY A 59 7.96 12.96 -15.52
C GLY A 59 7.08 14.05 -16.09
#